data_AF-A0A8H5JTM8-F1
#
_entry.id   AF-A0A8H5JTM8-F1
#
_cell.length_a   1.000
_cell.length_b   1.000
_cell.length_c   1.000
_cell.angle_alpha   90.00
_cell.angle_beta   90.00
_cell.angle_gamma   90.00
#
_symmetry.space_group_name_H-M   'P 1'
#
loop_
_entity.id
_entity.type
_entity.pdbx_description
1 polymer ?
#
loop_
_entity_poly.entity_id
_entity_poly.type
_entity_poly.pdbx_seq_one_letter_code
_entity_poly.pdbx_strand_id
1 'polypeptide(L)'
;MAWKVILPVFILIILTSAAQVPREIQWTDDTFGPDGPWRGVNVQIGSSPNSISLYPGATWETWLISDDYCERGTCYASKAGTYDKRTGDRTGLNILVELDNFMQGVNLEGDTSIRYRDDIMFGEINTINSTIALLDAQKIKYPGGQTVPFFAGCLSLGGPGSVNQSFEQPDGRPATNGSMPPGWFWEDEYTPSNSYGIHIGSVKPSIAGSLWFGGYDKNRVIGEVLTLSGSPRGDGITLWDIAIEGVGDHSPFTSKSKNNLLAKGNSSITSGLKVTVDGCSPYLTLPKSTCDNIAEHLPVNFNSDLGLYIWDTKSDQYDKIVNSATALSFSFISDTNTDPVNIRVPFMHLNLTLSEPIVDNPIPYFPCHVNNNGRYVLGRSFLQDAFIGANWHPDANRWWLAQAPGPRVQATTDVTSIEIKDKTISKGGNNWEASWKGVWDDEPAPSPSSTPTKAASPSEQDEVESKPSMPAATKAGIAVGAGAALCLIALGLGIFFWRRRRRAQIQPSETQPTLYKDNSDGFSVKWPSNLPPQEMHVPRHKLPPYEMSADERRIYEMYVHESQQKRPLTQRYELA
;
A
#
# COMPACT_ATOMS: atom_id res chain seq x y z
N MET A 1 13.06 65.70 40.43
CA MET A 1 13.34 64.24 40.53
C MET A 1 12.12 63.50 40.00
N ALA A 2 12.18 62.95 38.80
CA ALA A 2 11.13 62.13 38.22
C ALA A 2 11.80 60.92 37.56
N TRP A 3 11.62 59.74 38.17
CA TRP A 3 12.20 58.48 37.70
C TRP A 3 11.22 57.84 36.72
N LYS A 4 11.59 57.76 35.43
CA LYS A 4 10.85 56.97 34.45
C LYS A 4 11.36 55.53 34.53
N VAL A 5 10.54 54.63 35.05
CA VAL A 5 10.76 53.19 34.96
C VAL A 5 10.29 52.75 33.58
N ILE A 6 11.22 52.32 32.74
CA ILE A 6 10.93 51.66 31.46
C ILE A 6 11.00 50.16 31.73
N LEU A 7 9.85 49.48 31.66
CA LEU A 7 9.78 48.02 31.68
C LEU A 7 9.94 47.48 30.25
N PRO A 8 10.87 46.56 29.97
CA PRO A 8 10.93 45.91 28.66
C PRO A 8 9.86 44.80 28.60
N VAL A 9 8.93 44.92 27.67
CA VAL A 9 7.98 43.84 27.32
C VAL A 9 8.72 42.83 26.45
N PHE A 10 9.14 41.71 27.02
CA PHE A 10 9.60 40.55 26.27
C PHE A 10 8.37 39.84 25.68
N ILE A 11 8.19 39.93 24.36
CA ILE A 11 7.23 39.09 23.64
C ILE A 11 7.92 37.76 23.36
N LEU A 12 7.56 36.73 24.13
CA LEU A 12 7.92 35.34 23.79
C LEU A 12 7.08 34.92 22.59
N ILE A 13 7.67 34.91 21.40
CA ILE A 13 7.08 34.26 20.23
C ILE A 13 7.28 32.75 20.46
N ILE A 14 6.26 32.07 20.98
CA ILE A 14 6.21 30.61 20.95
C ILE A 14 6.05 30.24 19.48
N LEU A 15 7.15 29.85 18.84
CA LEU A 15 7.11 29.08 17.60
C LEU A 15 6.48 27.74 17.97
N THR A 16 5.17 27.61 17.74
CA THR A 16 4.53 26.31 17.72
C THR A 16 5.07 25.60 16.49
N SER A 17 6.15 24.81 16.64
CA SER A 17 6.49 23.81 15.64
C SER A 17 5.27 22.92 15.49
N ALA A 18 4.76 22.76 14.26
CA ALA A 18 3.68 21.82 14.02
C ALA A 18 4.22 20.44 14.40
N ALA A 19 3.58 19.75 15.35
CA ALA A 19 4.05 18.44 15.75
C ALA A 19 3.98 17.48 14.54
N GLN A 20 5.11 16.88 14.20
CA GLN A 20 5.19 15.73 13.30
C GLN A 20 4.39 14.59 13.93
N VAL A 21 3.29 14.20 13.30
CA VAL A 21 2.42 13.11 13.78
C VAL A 21 1.97 12.27 12.60
N PRO A 22 1.62 11.00 12.81
CA PRO A 22 1.10 10.15 11.74
C PRO A 22 -0.12 10.79 11.06
N ARG A 23 -0.22 10.60 9.74
CA ARG A 23 -1.31 11.13 8.91
C ARG A 23 -2.14 10.00 8.33
N GLU A 24 -3.42 9.98 8.62
CA GLU A 24 -4.37 9.04 8.03
C GLU A 24 -4.66 9.40 6.58
N ILE A 25 -4.67 8.41 5.72
CA ILE A 25 -5.10 8.54 4.33
C ILE A 25 -6.56 8.10 4.22
N GLN A 26 -7.38 8.95 3.62
CA GLN A 26 -8.83 8.77 3.57
C GLN A 26 -9.23 7.67 2.60
N TRP A 27 -10.01 6.71 3.11
CA TRP A 27 -10.62 5.62 2.34
C TRP A 27 -11.96 6.06 1.75
N THR A 28 -12.35 5.44 0.64
CA THR A 28 -13.74 5.53 0.15
C THR A 28 -14.56 4.33 0.60
N ASP A 29 -15.86 4.55 0.76
CA ASP A 29 -16.84 3.48 0.97
C ASP A 29 -17.19 2.76 -0.35
N ASP A 30 -16.85 3.36 -1.50
CA ASP A 30 -17.04 2.75 -2.80
C ASP A 30 -16.11 1.55 -3.02
N THR A 31 -16.58 0.61 -3.84
CA THR A 31 -15.82 -0.59 -4.19
C THR A 31 -15.56 -0.69 -5.68
N PHE A 32 -14.36 -1.14 -6.03
CA PHE A 32 -13.87 -1.22 -7.40
C PHE A 32 -13.39 -2.64 -7.73
N GLY A 33 -13.23 -2.89 -9.02
CA GLY A 33 -12.73 -4.15 -9.55
C GLY A 33 -13.83 -5.21 -9.71
N PRO A 34 -13.94 -5.84 -10.89
CA PRO A 34 -14.83 -6.96 -11.14
C PRO A 34 -14.30 -8.28 -10.60
N ASP A 35 -13.10 -8.29 -10.02
CA ASP A 35 -12.48 -9.38 -9.28
C ASP A 35 -12.56 -9.15 -7.75
N GLY A 36 -13.41 -8.20 -7.34
CA GLY A 36 -13.59 -7.75 -5.96
C GLY A 36 -15.01 -7.95 -5.45
N PRO A 37 -15.34 -7.36 -4.30
CA PRO A 37 -15.24 -5.91 -4.18
C PRO A 37 -14.01 -5.42 -3.38
N TRP A 38 -13.30 -4.41 -3.90
CA TRP A 38 -12.11 -3.82 -3.25
C TRP A 38 -12.31 -2.34 -2.92
N ARG A 39 -11.90 -1.89 -1.73
CA ARG A 39 -11.89 -0.46 -1.38
C ARG A 39 -10.60 0.20 -1.82
N GLY A 40 -10.68 1.50 -2.11
CA GLY A 40 -9.54 2.35 -2.43
C GLY A 40 -9.39 3.52 -1.47
N VAL A 41 -8.32 4.29 -1.67
CA VAL A 41 -8.11 5.59 -1.02
C VAL A 41 -8.33 6.71 -2.02
N ASN A 42 -8.90 7.83 -1.55
CA ASN A 42 -9.20 8.98 -2.40
C ASN A 42 -8.07 9.99 -2.38
N VAL A 43 -7.62 10.39 -3.56
CA VAL A 43 -6.67 11.48 -3.78
C VAL A 43 -7.21 12.42 -4.84
N GLN A 44 -6.69 13.64 -4.91
CA GLN A 44 -6.88 14.52 -6.07
C GLN A 44 -5.53 14.70 -6.76
N ILE A 45 -5.52 14.78 -8.09
CA ILE A 45 -4.28 14.89 -8.87
C ILE A 45 -4.27 16.25 -9.59
N GLY A 46 -3.14 16.94 -9.49
CA GLY A 46 -2.91 18.26 -10.08
C GLY A 46 -3.95 19.28 -9.61
N SER A 47 -4.56 19.98 -10.57
CA SER A 47 -5.60 20.99 -10.32
C SER A 47 -7.03 20.45 -10.47
N SER A 48 -7.20 19.13 -10.65
CA SER A 48 -8.51 18.53 -10.84
C SER A 48 -9.36 18.63 -9.56
N PRO A 49 -10.62 19.09 -9.65
CA PRO A 49 -11.52 19.10 -8.50
C PRO A 49 -12.06 17.70 -8.17
N ASN A 50 -11.89 16.72 -9.06
CA ASN A 50 -12.43 15.37 -8.90
C ASN A 50 -11.43 14.47 -8.19
N SER A 51 -11.92 13.68 -7.24
CA SER A 51 -11.13 12.65 -6.59
C SER A 51 -10.96 11.43 -7.49
N ILE A 52 -9.79 10.82 -7.42
CA ILE A 52 -9.46 9.51 -7.99
C ILE A 52 -9.27 8.53 -6.84
N SER A 53 -9.94 7.39 -6.91
CA SER A 53 -9.79 6.27 -5.99
C SER A 53 -8.69 5.32 -6.47
N LEU A 54 -7.73 5.04 -5.60
CA LEU A 54 -6.58 4.20 -5.90
C LEU A 54 -6.48 3.04 -4.93
N TYR A 55 -6.09 1.86 -5.40
CA TYR A 55 -5.65 0.81 -4.48
C TYR A 55 -4.32 1.22 -3.84
N PRO A 56 -4.13 1.08 -2.53
CA PRO A 56 -2.82 1.35 -1.92
C PRO A 56 -1.92 0.11 -2.02
N GLY A 57 -0.68 0.28 -2.51
CA GLY A 57 0.28 -0.83 -2.52
C GLY A 57 1.41 -0.74 -3.53
N ALA A 58 1.46 0.27 -4.39
CA ALA A 58 2.55 0.41 -5.35
C ALA A 58 3.86 0.78 -4.63
N THR A 59 4.99 0.40 -5.23
CA THR A 59 6.32 0.80 -4.79
C THR A 59 6.91 1.75 -5.84
N TRP A 60 7.63 2.77 -5.38
CA TRP A 60 8.18 3.88 -6.17
C TRP A 60 7.12 4.87 -6.65
N GLU A 61 6.36 4.53 -7.68
CA GLU A 61 5.49 5.46 -8.38
C GLU A 61 4.01 5.12 -8.25
N THR A 62 3.18 6.17 -8.11
CA THR A 62 1.74 6.01 -8.20
C THR A 62 1.43 5.74 -9.66
N TRP A 63 0.51 4.83 -9.97
CA TRP A 63 0.07 4.66 -11.34
C TRP A 63 -1.41 4.91 -11.52
N LEU A 64 -1.73 5.58 -12.63
CA LEU A 64 -3.07 6.07 -12.96
C LEU A 64 -3.51 5.50 -14.31
N ILE A 65 -4.80 5.58 -14.57
CA ILE A 65 -5.40 5.24 -15.86
C ILE A 65 -5.75 6.55 -16.58
N SER A 66 -5.28 6.66 -17.82
CA SER A 66 -5.44 7.85 -18.68
C SER A 66 -6.90 8.07 -19.10
N ASP A 67 -7.31 9.31 -19.29
CA ASP A 67 -8.61 9.63 -19.92
C ASP A 67 -8.73 8.98 -21.31
N ASP A 68 -7.64 8.92 -22.07
CA ASP A 68 -7.55 8.28 -23.38
C ASP A 68 -7.89 6.78 -23.33
N TYR A 69 -7.68 6.13 -22.17
CA TYR A 69 -8.01 4.72 -21.95
C TYR A 69 -9.52 4.46 -22.10
N CYS A 70 -10.34 5.47 -21.80
CA CYS A 70 -11.80 5.43 -21.87
C CYS A 70 -12.37 5.68 -23.27
N GLU A 71 -11.58 6.17 -24.23
CA GLU A 71 -12.11 6.66 -25.52
C GLU A 71 -12.59 5.54 -26.47
N ARG A 72 -12.37 4.26 -26.14
CA ARG A 72 -12.63 3.10 -27.02
C ARG A 72 -13.78 2.19 -26.58
N GLY A 73 -14.71 2.65 -25.74
CA GLY A 73 -15.89 1.88 -25.34
C GLY A 73 -16.38 2.19 -23.92
N THR A 74 -17.03 1.22 -23.27
CA THR A 74 -17.41 1.33 -21.85
C THR A 74 -16.17 1.47 -20.99
N CYS A 75 -16.04 2.60 -20.29
CA CYS A 75 -14.89 2.84 -19.43
C CYS A 75 -15.14 2.42 -17.99
N TYR A 76 -14.72 1.20 -17.64
CA TYR A 76 -14.82 0.70 -16.27
C TYR A 76 -13.94 1.47 -15.27
N ALA A 77 -12.82 2.04 -15.73
CA ALA A 77 -11.92 2.85 -14.92
C ALA A 77 -12.56 4.17 -14.44
N SER A 78 -13.55 4.69 -15.17
CA SER A 78 -14.22 5.96 -14.82
C SER A 78 -14.87 5.95 -13.44
N LYS A 79 -15.27 4.76 -12.94
CA LYS A 79 -15.80 4.60 -11.59
C LYS A 79 -14.79 5.01 -10.52
N ALA A 80 -13.53 4.61 -10.70
CA ALA A 80 -12.42 4.97 -9.80
C ALA A 80 -11.82 6.34 -10.16
N GLY A 81 -12.09 6.86 -11.36
CA GLY A 81 -11.54 8.12 -11.86
C GLY A 81 -10.34 7.89 -12.78
N THR A 82 -10.18 8.80 -13.74
CA THR A 82 -9.11 8.79 -14.74
C THR A 82 -8.33 10.11 -14.72
N TYR A 83 -7.20 10.12 -15.41
CA TYR A 83 -6.23 11.21 -15.37
C TYR A 83 -5.99 11.83 -16.76
N ASP A 84 -6.12 13.15 -16.84
CA ASP A 84 -5.77 13.93 -18.02
C ASP A 84 -4.26 14.16 -18.08
N LYS A 85 -3.56 13.37 -18.90
CA LYS A 85 -2.11 13.45 -19.02
C LYS A 85 -1.56 14.78 -19.53
N ARG A 86 -2.41 15.67 -20.06
CA ARG A 86 -1.99 17.02 -20.48
C ARG A 86 -1.61 17.92 -19.30
N THR A 87 -2.02 17.58 -18.08
CA THR A 87 -1.64 18.34 -16.87
C THR A 87 -0.26 17.97 -16.32
N GLY A 88 0.23 16.77 -16.64
CA GLY A 88 1.47 16.24 -16.10
C GLY A 88 2.73 16.75 -16.80
N ASP A 89 3.81 16.92 -16.03
CA ASP A 89 5.14 17.20 -16.54
C ASP A 89 5.89 15.91 -16.89
N ARG A 90 6.54 15.89 -18.04
CA ARG A 90 7.36 14.76 -18.51
C ARG A 90 8.86 15.05 -18.57
N THR A 91 9.25 16.26 -18.19
CA THR A 91 10.61 16.76 -18.39
C THR A 91 11.61 15.92 -17.62
N GLY A 92 12.54 15.28 -18.35
CA GLY A 92 13.60 14.45 -17.77
C GLY A 92 13.17 13.04 -17.36
N LEU A 93 11.91 12.64 -17.63
CA LEU A 93 11.37 11.32 -17.33
C LEU A 93 11.44 10.42 -18.59
N ASN A 94 12.64 10.05 -18.97
CA ASN A 94 12.91 9.37 -20.24
C ASN A 94 12.88 7.83 -20.15
N ILE A 95 12.80 7.28 -18.94
CA ILE A 95 12.78 5.84 -18.71
C ILE A 95 11.33 5.36 -18.81
N LEU A 96 11.09 4.35 -19.66
CA LEU A 96 9.77 3.73 -19.83
C LEU A 96 9.43 2.84 -18.62
N VAL A 97 8.14 2.65 -18.39
CA VAL A 97 7.59 1.84 -17.31
C VAL A 97 7.29 0.45 -17.86
N GLU A 98 8.02 -0.54 -17.36
CA GLU A 98 7.74 -1.94 -17.67
C GLU A 98 6.39 -2.38 -17.09
N LEU A 99 5.71 -3.28 -17.79
CA LEU A 99 4.33 -3.69 -17.45
C LEU A 99 4.21 -4.23 -16.02
N ASP A 100 5.24 -4.94 -15.55
CA ASP A 100 5.28 -5.55 -14.22
C ASP A 100 5.24 -4.55 -13.05
N ASN A 101 5.46 -3.26 -13.32
CA ASN A 101 5.31 -2.20 -12.33
C ASN A 101 3.83 -1.90 -12.03
N PHE A 102 2.91 -2.19 -12.95
CA PHE A 102 1.48 -1.95 -12.72
C PHE A 102 0.86 -3.03 -11.82
N MET A 103 0.94 -4.28 -12.27
CA MET A 103 0.33 -5.41 -11.58
C MET A 103 1.20 -6.65 -11.77
N GLN A 104 1.46 -7.36 -10.68
CA GLN A 104 2.20 -8.63 -10.71
C GLN A 104 1.25 -9.83 -10.65
N GLY A 105 1.72 -11.01 -11.05
CA GLY A 105 0.94 -12.24 -10.85
C GLY A 105 -0.19 -12.46 -11.86
N VAL A 106 -0.37 -11.56 -12.83
CA VAL A 106 -1.19 -11.74 -14.03
C VAL A 106 -0.35 -11.44 -15.26
N ASN A 107 -0.78 -11.88 -16.44
CA ASN A 107 -0.13 -11.46 -17.68
C ASN A 107 -0.74 -10.14 -18.12
N LEU A 108 0.11 -9.22 -18.60
CA LEU A 108 -0.31 -7.94 -19.13
C LEU A 108 -0.01 -7.89 -20.63
N GLU A 109 -0.90 -7.26 -21.38
CA GLU A 109 -0.77 -7.06 -22.83
C GLU A 109 -0.76 -5.56 -23.15
N GLY A 110 0.20 -5.13 -23.95
CA GLY A 110 0.36 -3.74 -24.37
C GLY A 110 1.83 -3.33 -24.41
N ASP A 111 2.09 -2.09 -24.83
CA ASP A 111 3.43 -1.52 -24.86
C ASP A 111 3.87 -1.04 -23.47
N THR A 112 5.16 -0.78 -23.29
CA THR A 112 5.66 -0.10 -22.10
C THR A 112 5.04 1.30 -21.97
N SER A 113 4.92 1.76 -20.74
CA SER A 113 4.23 3.01 -20.41
C SER A 113 5.21 4.17 -20.20
N ILE A 114 4.67 5.38 -20.08
CA ILE A 114 5.43 6.62 -19.85
C ILE A 114 5.18 7.12 -18.42
N ARG A 115 6.17 7.84 -17.88
CA ARG A 115 6.11 8.52 -16.58
C ARG A 115 5.81 9.99 -16.72
N TYR A 116 5.14 10.54 -15.72
CA TYR A 116 4.84 11.95 -15.52
C TYR A 116 5.17 12.35 -14.08
N ARG A 117 5.19 13.64 -13.81
CA ARG A 117 5.07 14.23 -12.48
C ARG A 117 3.87 15.13 -12.43
N ASP A 118 3.11 15.01 -11.36
CA ASP A 118 2.05 15.96 -11.02
C ASP A 118 1.91 15.99 -9.49
N ASP A 119 1.15 16.94 -9.00
CA ASP A 119 0.85 17.10 -7.59
C ASP A 119 -0.22 16.08 -7.15
N ILE A 120 -0.08 15.51 -5.95
CA ILE A 120 -1.08 14.60 -5.37
C ILE A 120 -1.57 15.21 -4.06
N MET A 121 -2.86 15.53 -3.99
CA MET A 121 -3.49 16.06 -2.79
C MET A 121 -4.15 14.96 -1.96
N PHE A 122 -3.82 14.95 -0.67
CA PHE A 122 -4.38 14.11 0.37
C PHE A 122 -5.12 15.00 1.37
N GLY A 123 -6.43 15.20 1.14
CA GLY A 123 -7.20 16.18 1.91
C GLY A 123 -6.66 17.59 1.71
N GLU A 124 -6.09 18.19 2.77
CA GLU A 124 -5.52 19.55 2.72
C GLU A 124 -4.01 19.57 2.41
N ILE A 125 -3.35 18.41 2.35
CA ILE A 125 -1.90 18.30 2.13
C ILE A 125 -1.63 18.05 0.65
N ASN A 126 -0.83 18.91 0.02
CA ASN A 126 -0.46 18.78 -1.39
C ASN A 126 0.99 18.27 -1.55
N THR A 127 1.16 17.03 -2.00
CA THR A 127 2.45 16.42 -2.32
C THR A 127 2.92 16.85 -3.70
N ILE A 128 3.97 17.68 -3.74
CA ILE A 128 4.42 18.33 -4.97
C ILE A 128 5.30 17.40 -5.81
N ASN A 129 5.13 17.42 -7.14
CA ASN A 129 5.97 16.70 -8.12
C ASN A 129 6.05 15.18 -7.89
N SER A 130 4.95 14.52 -7.54
CA SER A 130 4.91 13.07 -7.32
C SER A 130 5.14 12.32 -8.63
N THR A 131 5.94 11.24 -8.61
CA THR A 131 6.08 10.39 -9.80
C THR A 131 4.78 9.62 -10.08
N ILE A 132 4.32 9.71 -11.33
CA ILE A 132 3.14 9.03 -11.84
C ILE A 132 3.53 8.16 -13.04
N ALA A 133 3.09 6.91 -13.09
CA ALA A 133 3.11 6.07 -14.29
C ALA A 133 1.70 5.95 -14.90
N LEU A 134 1.57 5.93 -16.23
CA LEU A 134 0.27 6.07 -16.88
C LEU A 134 -0.13 4.90 -17.79
N LEU A 135 -1.20 4.21 -17.41
CA LEU A 135 -1.86 3.23 -18.27
C LEU A 135 -2.68 3.93 -19.35
N ASP A 136 -2.26 3.81 -20.61
CA ASP A 136 -2.93 4.41 -21.78
C ASP A 136 -3.74 3.36 -22.59
N ALA A 137 -3.27 2.11 -22.66
CA ALA A 137 -3.94 1.06 -23.46
C ALA A 137 -3.70 -0.38 -22.97
N GLN A 138 -2.84 -0.58 -21.96
CA GLN A 138 -2.45 -1.90 -21.47
C GLN A 138 -3.64 -2.62 -20.85
N LYS A 139 -3.70 -3.94 -20.99
CA LYS A 139 -4.80 -4.80 -20.51
C LYS A 139 -4.28 -5.97 -19.70
N ILE A 140 -5.14 -6.54 -18.86
CA ILE A 140 -4.89 -7.81 -18.20
C ILE A 140 -5.29 -8.93 -19.17
N LYS A 141 -4.44 -9.94 -19.33
CA LYS A 141 -4.64 -11.08 -20.24
C LYS A 141 -4.80 -12.37 -19.44
N TYR A 142 -5.97 -13.00 -19.57
CA TYR A 142 -6.25 -14.29 -18.96
C TYR A 142 -5.75 -15.47 -19.82
N PRO A 143 -5.55 -16.67 -19.24
CA PRO A 143 -4.98 -17.82 -19.96
C PRO A 143 -5.73 -18.25 -21.23
N GLY A 144 -7.06 -18.10 -21.26
CA GLY A 144 -7.91 -18.39 -22.43
C GLY A 144 -7.81 -17.34 -23.55
N GLY A 145 -7.00 -16.30 -23.37
CA GLY A 145 -6.75 -15.26 -24.36
C GLY A 145 -7.66 -14.03 -24.26
N GLN A 146 -8.67 -14.05 -23.37
CA GLN A 146 -9.48 -12.87 -23.07
C GLN A 146 -8.59 -11.76 -22.49
N THR A 147 -8.81 -10.53 -22.95
CA THR A 147 -8.19 -9.34 -22.36
C THR A 147 -9.25 -8.48 -21.69
N VAL A 148 -8.96 -8.01 -20.48
CA VAL A 148 -9.84 -7.12 -19.71
C VAL A 148 -9.11 -5.80 -19.39
N PRO A 149 -9.85 -4.68 -19.33
CA PRO A 149 -9.26 -3.39 -18.98
C PRO A 149 -8.83 -3.35 -17.51
N PHE A 150 -8.04 -2.33 -17.15
CA PHE A 150 -7.82 -1.96 -15.76
C PHE A 150 -9.01 -1.17 -15.20
N PHE A 151 -9.19 -1.20 -13.88
CA PHE A 151 -10.41 -0.69 -13.21
C PHE A 151 -10.16 0.43 -12.22
N ALA A 152 -8.96 0.51 -11.65
CA ALA A 152 -8.53 1.55 -10.73
C ALA A 152 -7.01 1.66 -10.79
N GLY A 153 -6.49 2.85 -10.47
CA GLY A 153 -5.06 3.08 -10.29
C GLY A 153 -4.51 2.45 -9.01
N CYS A 154 -3.22 2.64 -8.74
CA CYS A 154 -2.60 2.23 -7.48
C CYS A 154 -1.66 3.29 -6.91
N LEU A 155 -1.85 3.63 -5.63
CA LEU A 155 -1.10 4.63 -4.89
C LEU A 155 0.27 4.07 -4.46
N SER A 156 1.32 4.86 -4.69
CA SER A 156 2.66 4.59 -4.16
C SER A 156 2.69 4.74 -2.64
N LEU A 157 3.25 3.72 -2.00
CA LEU A 157 3.56 3.72 -0.57
C LEU A 157 5.06 3.91 -0.33
N GLY A 158 5.80 4.51 -1.28
CA GLY A 158 7.24 4.78 -1.15
C GLY A 158 8.14 3.71 -1.77
N GLY A 159 9.44 3.73 -1.46
CA GLY A 159 10.43 2.82 -2.04
C GLY A 159 11.61 2.54 -1.10
N PRO A 160 12.19 1.33 -1.13
CA PRO A 160 13.22 0.91 -0.18
C PRO A 160 14.44 1.81 -0.19
N GLY A 161 14.87 2.24 1.00
CA GLY A 161 16.05 3.06 1.21
C GLY A 161 16.02 4.43 0.53
N SER A 162 14.85 4.92 0.11
CA SER A 162 14.73 6.12 -0.72
C SER A 162 13.56 6.99 -0.30
N VAL A 163 13.80 8.30 -0.35
CA VAL A 163 12.82 9.33 -0.01
C VAL A 163 12.10 9.84 -1.25
N ASN A 164 12.87 9.98 -2.33
CA ASN A 164 12.41 10.37 -3.66
C ASN A 164 12.87 9.32 -4.68
N GLN A 165 12.30 9.39 -5.89
CA GLN A 165 12.75 8.64 -7.03
C GLN A 165 13.63 9.54 -7.89
N SER A 166 14.81 9.05 -8.29
CA SER A 166 15.79 9.82 -9.06
C SER A 166 15.99 9.20 -10.44
N PHE A 167 15.93 10.03 -11.49
CA PHE A 167 16.06 9.62 -12.88
C PHE A 167 17.30 10.27 -13.51
N GLU A 168 18.33 9.46 -13.74
CA GLU A 168 19.57 9.92 -14.38
C GLU A 168 19.33 10.42 -15.81
N GLN A 169 20.07 11.45 -16.21
CA GLN A 169 19.96 12.04 -17.53
C GLN A 169 21.09 11.53 -18.44
N PRO A 170 20.80 11.03 -19.66
CA PRO A 170 21.81 10.48 -20.57
C PRO A 170 22.92 11.45 -20.97
N ASP A 171 22.68 12.76 -20.84
CA ASP A 171 23.57 13.84 -21.26
C ASP A 171 24.41 14.42 -20.10
N GLY A 172 24.40 13.77 -18.93
CA GLY A 172 25.18 14.18 -17.76
C GLY A 172 24.59 15.38 -17.02
N ARG A 173 23.38 15.85 -17.37
CA ARG A 173 22.64 16.82 -16.56
C ARG A 173 22.28 16.22 -15.19
N PRO A 174 21.99 17.07 -14.17
CA PRO A 174 21.51 16.60 -12.87
C PRO A 174 20.30 15.67 -13.02
N ALA A 175 20.23 14.67 -12.15
CA ALA A 175 19.10 13.75 -12.11
C ALA A 175 17.78 14.51 -11.93
N THR A 176 16.75 14.02 -12.61
CA THR A 176 15.39 14.52 -12.48
C THR A 176 14.76 13.77 -11.31
N ASN A 177 14.26 14.47 -10.30
CA ASN A 177 13.65 13.83 -9.13
C ASN A 177 12.12 13.90 -9.18
N GLY A 178 11.46 12.83 -8.75
CA GLY A 178 10.03 12.80 -8.45
C GLY A 178 9.83 12.41 -7.00
N SER A 179 8.83 13.01 -6.35
CA SER A 179 8.51 12.70 -4.97
C SER A 179 7.69 11.41 -4.86
N MET A 180 7.76 10.77 -3.69
CA MET A 180 6.90 9.65 -3.32
C MET A 180 6.12 10.05 -2.07
N PRO A 181 4.82 9.74 -1.94
CA PRO A 181 3.99 10.37 -0.91
C PRO A 181 4.53 10.24 0.53
N PRO A 182 4.91 9.05 1.03
CA PRO A 182 5.43 8.96 2.40
C PRO A 182 6.76 9.70 2.61
N GLY A 183 7.63 9.71 1.60
CA GLY A 183 8.92 10.39 1.65
C GLY A 183 8.78 11.91 1.65
N TRP A 184 7.87 12.43 0.82
CA TRP A 184 7.55 13.86 0.78
C TRP A 184 6.90 14.34 2.08
N PHE A 185 5.93 13.58 2.63
CA PHE A 185 5.32 13.92 3.91
C PHE A 185 6.36 14.06 5.04
N TRP A 186 7.41 13.25 5.00
CA TRP A 186 8.49 13.31 5.97
C TRP A 186 9.44 14.49 5.75
N GLU A 187 9.92 14.70 4.52
CA GLU A 187 10.82 15.82 4.19
C GLU A 187 10.19 17.19 4.47
N ASP A 188 8.87 17.31 4.27
CA ASP A 188 8.11 18.52 4.53
C ASP A 188 7.57 18.59 5.98
N GLU A 189 8.11 17.78 6.90
CA GLU A 189 7.82 17.79 8.33
C GLU A 189 6.34 17.54 8.71
N TYR A 190 5.55 16.90 7.84
CA TYR A 190 4.18 16.50 8.16
C TYR A 190 4.11 15.24 9.03
N THR A 191 5.03 14.29 8.83
CA THR A 191 5.10 13.00 9.50
C THR A 191 6.45 12.76 10.19
N PRO A 192 6.52 11.87 11.21
CA PRO A 192 7.76 11.57 11.92
C PRO A 192 8.84 10.86 11.08
N SER A 193 8.43 10.11 10.04
CA SER A 193 9.34 9.36 9.18
C SER A 193 8.75 9.06 7.80
N ASN A 194 9.63 8.69 6.86
CA ASN A 194 9.28 8.11 5.56
C ASN A 194 8.85 6.64 5.76
N SER A 195 7.62 6.46 6.23
CA SER A 195 7.07 5.15 6.58
C SER A 195 5.58 5.10 6.36
N TYR A 196 5.03 3.89 6.37
CA TYR A 196 3.60 3.66 6.40
C TYR A 196 3.23 2.41 7.17
N GLY A 197 1.97 2.34 7.60
CA GLY A 197 1.29 1.12 8.03
C GLY A 197 -0.08 1.02 7.39
N ILE A 198 -0.43 -0.18 6.92
CA ILE A 198 -1.66 -0.44 6.20
C ILE A 198 -2.30 -1.78 6.58
N HIS A 199 -3.62 -1.74 6.73
CA HIS A 199 -4.52 -2.89 6.59
C HIS A 199 -5.64 -2.46 5.64
N ILE A 200 -5.83 -3.16 4.51
CA ILE A 200 -6.78 -2.72 3.49
C ILE A 200 -8.25 -2.95 3.90
N GLY A 201 -8.48 -3.71 4.96
CA GLY A 201 -9.82 -4.09 5.40
C GLY A 201 -10.50 -5.05 4.43
N SER A 202 -11.82 -5.17 4.55
CA SER A 202 -12.64 -6.04 3.70
C SER A 202 -14.05 -5.47 3.57
N VAL A 203 -14.74 -5.87 2.50
CA VAL A 203 -16.11 -5.38 2.24
C VAL A 203 -17.15 -6.26 2.91
N LYS A 204 -16.95 -7.58 2.90
CA LYS A 204 -17.88 -8.54 3.52
C LYS A 204 -17.09 -9.64 4.27
N PRO A 205 -17.25 -9.72 5.60
CA PRO A 205 -17.85 -8.72 6.49
C PRO A 205 -17.12 -7.38 6.38
N SER A 206 -17.80 -6.27 6.69
CA SER A 206 -17.17 -4.95 6.55
C SER A 206 -16.11 -4.73 7.63
N ILE A 207 -14.86 -4.54 7.20
CA ILE A 207 -13.74 -4.06 8.01
C ILE A 207 -13.20 -2.81 7.33
N ALA A 208 -13.20 -1.68 8.04
CA ALA A 208 -12.67 -0.44 7.47
C ALA A 208 -11.18 -0.57 7.17
N GLY A 209 -10.74 -0.04 6.03
CA GLY A 209 -9.32 0.12 5.73
C GLY A 209 -8.66 1.11 6.70
N SER A 210 -7.36 0.98 6.89
CA SER A 210 -6.55 1.86 7.72
C SER A 210 -5.19 2.03 7.04
N LEU A 211 -4.88 3.24 6.60
CA LEU A 211 -3.58 3.59 6.01
C LEU A 211 -3.07 4.86 6.69
N TRP A 212 -1.86 4.78 7.22
CA TRP A 212 -1.19 5.89 7.91
C TRP A 212 0.20 6.09 7.33
N PHE A 213 0.56 7.34 7.04
CA PHE A 213 1.95 7.73 6.78
C PHE A 213 2.61 8.19 8.07
N GLY A 214 3.88 7.82 8.27
CA GLY A 214 4.65 8.14 9.49
C GLY A 214 4.30 7.32 10.73
N GLY A 215 3.43 6.32 10.60
CA GLY A 215 2.89 5.57 11.72
C GLY A 215 1.91 4.49 11.29
N TYR A 216 1.20 3.92 12.24
CA TYR A 216 0.23 2.85 12.01
C TYR A 216 -0.77 2.75 13.16
N ASP A 217 -1.93 2.13 12.89
CA ASP A 217 -2.89 1.74 13.93
C ASP A 217 -2.49 0.39 14.53
N LYS A 218 -2.07 0.39 15.79
CA LYS A 218 -1.66 -0.82 16.52
C LYS A 218 -2.76 -1.85 16.63
N ASN A 219 -4.02 -1.44 16.59
CA ASN A 219 -5.14 -2.38 16.62
C ASN A 219 -5.18 -3.29 15.39
N ARG A 220 -4.50 -2.91 14.30
CA ARG A 220 -4.38 -3.70 13.07
C ARG A 220 -3.26 -4.74 13.09
N VAL A 221 -2.41 -4.74 14.12
CA VAL A 221 -1.26 -5.64 14.24
C VAL A 221 -1.55 -6.67 15.33
N ILE A 222 -1.91 -7.89 14.93
CA ILE A 222 -2.16 -9.02 15.83
C ILE A 222 -1.00 -10.01 15.79
N GLY A 223 -0.65 -10.55 16.96
CA GLY A 223 0.28 -11.67 17.04
C GLY A 223 1.72 -11.25 16.77
N GLU A 224 2.51 -12.17 16.24
CA GLU A 224 3.91 -11.90 15.93
C GLU A 224 4.07 -11.04 14.68
N VAL A 225 5.11 -10.21 14.69
CA VAL A 225 5.45 -9.33 13.57
C VAL A 225 6.70 -9.87 12.91
N LEU A 226 6.58 -10.23 11.63
CA LEU A 226 7.73 -10.60 10.83
C LEU A 226 8.40 -9.34 10.29
N THR A 227 9.72 -9.23 10.47
CA THR A 227 10.53 -8.10 9.99
C THR A 227 11.42 -8.54 8.84
N LEU A 228 11.38 -7.81 7.73
CA LEU A 228 12.01 -8.18 6.47
C LEU A 228 12.82 -7.00 5.91
N SER A 229 13.84 -7.31 5.11
CA SER A 229 14.60 -6.32 4.33
C SER A 229 14.04 -6.25 2.91
N GLY A 230 14.48 -5.24 2.14
CA GLY A 230 14.03 -5.08 0.75
C GLY A 230 12.62 -4.48 0.68
N SER A 231 11.82 -4.92 -0.30
CA SER A 231 10.43 -4.45 -0.47
C SER A 231 9.42 -5.59 -0.65
N PRO A 232 8.15 -5.40 -0.26
CA PRO A 232 7.08 -6.39 -0.47
C PRO A 232 6.92 -6.80 -1.95
N ARG A 233 7.05 -5.85 -2.88
CA ARG A 233 6.87 -6.07 -4.33
C ARG A 233 8.13 -6.44 -5.09
N GLY A 234 9.32 -6.23 -4.52
CA GLY A 234 10.60 -6.58 -5.10
C GLY A 234 11.09 -7.91 -4.54
N ASP A 235 11.83 -7.83 -3.44
CA ASP A 235 12.41 -8.99 -2.78
C ASP A 235 11.34 -9.96 -2.28
N GLY A 236 10.23 -9.47 -1.73
CA GLY A 236 9.14 -10.31 -1.22
C GLY A 236 9.57 -11.19 -0.04
N ILE A 237 8.85 -12.29 0.17
CA ILE A 237 8.89 -13.14 1.37
C ILE A 237 8.91 -14.63 1.00
N THR A 238 9.43 -15.47 1.88
CA THR A 238 9.40 -16.93 1.72
C THR A 238 8.15 -17.49 2.37
N LEU A 239 7.21 -17.96 1.54
CA LEU A 239 6.06 -18.74 1.96
C LEU A 239 6.50 -20.18 2.19
N TRP A 240 6.47 -20.62 3.44
CA TRP A 240 6.94 -21.93 3.88
C TRP A 240 5.89 -23.02 3.70
N ASP A 241 4.65 -22.74 4.08
CA ASP A 241 3.55 -23.68 3.92
C ASP A 241 2.19 -22.96 3.77
N ILE A 242 1.22 -23.70 3.25
CA ILE A 242 -0.20 -23.34 3.30
C ILE A 242 -0.94 -24.50 3.97
N ALA A 243 -1.82 -24.17 4.90
CA ALA A 243 -2.70 -25.14 5.56
C ALA A 243 -4.16 -24.70 5.51
N ILE A 244 -5.07 -25.68 5.59
CA ILE A 244 -6.48 -25.43 5.98
C ILE A 244 -6.56 -25.63 7.48
N GLU A 245 -7.00 -24.62 8.22
CA GLU A 245 -7.17 -24.66 9.67
C GLU A 245 -8.65 -24.44 10.05
N GLY A 246 -9.17 -25.32 10.90
CA GLY A 246 -10.41 -25.11 11.64
C GLY A 246 -10.09 -24.41 12.95
N VAL A 247 -10.62 -23.20 13.10
CA VAL A 247 -10.38 -22.30 14.24
C VAL A 247 -11.46 -22.52 15.31
N GLY A 248 -12.69 -22.76 14.88
CA GLY A 248 -13.83 -23.07 15.76
C GLY A 248 -14.02 -24.56 16.01
N ASP A 249 -15.06 -24.87 16.80
CA ASP A 249 -15.43 -26.26 17.12
C ASP A 249 -16.25 -26.94 16.01
N HIS A 250 -16.79 -26.15 15.06
CA HIS A 250 -17.73 -26.61 14.02
C HIS A 250 -17.14 -26.55 12.60
N SER A 251 -15.86 -26.88 12.44
CA SER A 251 -15.24 -26.98 11.11
C SER A 251 -15.93 -28.05 10.24
N PRO A 252 -16.31 -27.74 8.98
CA PRO A 252 -16.84 -28.73 8.03
C PRO A 252 -15.78 -29.73 7.55
N PHE A 253 -14.49 -29.49 7.83
CA PHE A 253 -13.43 -30.42 7.48
C PHE A 253 -13.30 -31.55 8.51
N THR A 254 -13.05 -32.77 8.02
CA THR A 254 -12.89 -33.96 8.88
C THR A 254 -11.70 -33.89 9.83
N SER A 255 -10.70 -33.07 9.53
CA SER A 255 -9.56 -32.79 10.40
C SER A 255 -9.52 -31.31 10.77
N LYS A 256 -9.12 -31.00 12.02
CA LYS A 256 -8.93 -29.61 12.49
C LYS A 256 -7.84 -28.86 11.72
N SER A 257 -6.92 -29.57 11.09
CA SER A 257 -5.86 -28.99 10.26
C SER A 257 -5.49 -29.94 9.12
N LYS A 258 -5.13 -29.36 7.96
CA LYS A 258 -4.53 -30.03 6.80
C LYS A 258 -3.34 -29.20 6.33
N ASN A 259 -2.13 -29.64 6.68
CA ASN A 259 -0.87 -28.94 6.38
C ASN A 259 -0.23 -29.45 5.09
N ASN A 260 0.92 -28.87 4.72
CA ASN A 260 1.75 -29.21 3.58
C ASN A 260 1.07 -29.02 2.22
N LEU A 261 0.08 -28.12 2.11
CA LEU A 261 -0.66 -27.92 0.86
C LEU A 261 0.19 -27.17 -0.19
N LEU A 262 1.19 -26.40 0.25
CA LEU A 262 2.09 -25.66 -0.64
C LEU A 262 2.87 -26.62 -1.55
N ALA A 263 3.68 -27.49 -0.95
CA ALA A 263 4.66 -28.32 -1.66
C ALA A 263 4.18 -29.75 -1.97
N LYS A 264 2.96 -30.14 -1.55
CA LYS A 264 2.42 -31.47 -1.85
C LYS A 264 2.42 -31.73 -3.36
N GLY A 265 3.05 -32.84 -3.76
CA GLY A 265 3.19 -33.21 -5.17
C GLY A 265 4.17 -32.35 -5.98
N ASN A 266 4.91 -31.43 -5.35
CA ASN A 266 5.88 -30.56 -6.03
C ASN A 266 7.18 -30.43 -5.22
N SER A 267 8.15 -31.30 -5.52
CA SER A 267 9.43 -31.35 -4.80
C SER A 267 10.30 -30.10 -4.98
N SER A 268 10.06 -29.29 -6.03
CA SER A 268 10.86 -28.10 -6.35
C SER A 268 10.66 -26.93 -5.39
N ILE A 269 9.60 -26.97 -4.56
CA ILE A 269 9.24 -25.90 -3.63
C ILE A 269 9.20 -26.38 -2.17
N THR A 270 9.86 -27.51 -1.87
CA THR A 270 9.90 -28.09 -0.51
C THR A 270 10.66 -27.22 0.49
N SER A 271 11.55 -26.35 0.02
CA SER A 271 12.24 -25.33 0.83
C SER A 271 11.43 -24.03 1.00
N GLY A 272 10.15 -24.04 0.61
CA GLY A 272 9.32 -22.86 0.51
C GLY A 272 9.34 -22.20 -0.86
N LEU A 273 8.43 -21.26 -1.04
CA LEU A 273 8.18 -20.52 -2.27
C LEU A 273 8.43 -19.03 -2.05
N LYS A 274 9.25 -18.42 -2.90
CA LYS A 274 9.40 -16.96 -2.88
C LYS A 274 8.16 -16.31 -3.52
N VAL A 275 7.51 -15.42 -2.80
CA VAL A 275 6.31 -14.69 -3.25
C VAL A 275 6.48 -13.20 -2.99
N THR A 276 5.97 -12.36 -3.88
CA THR A 276 5.81 -10.93 -3.61
C THR A 276 4.45 -10.67 -2.96
N VAL A 277 4.32 -9.53 -2.30
CA VAL A 277 3.08 -9.07 -1.69
C VAL A 277 2.71 -7.73 -2.30
N ASP A 278 1.56 -7.68 -2.99
CA ASP A 278 1.23 -6.57 -3.88
C ASP A 278 -0.24 -6.13 -3.73
N GLY A 279 -0.47 -4.95 -3.15
CA GLY A 279 -1.82 -4.36 -3.04
C GLY A 279 -2.46 -3.98 -4.37
N CYS A 280 -1.67 -3.89 -5.44
CA CYS A 280 -2.16 -3.60 -6.77
C CYS A 280 -2.66 -4.85 -7.51
N SER A 281 -2.30 -6.05 -7.05
CA SER A 281 -2.76 -7.33 -7.62
C SER A 281 -3.96 -7.90 -6.87
N PRO A 282 -4.95 -8.52 -7.56
CA PRO A 282 -6.15 -9.05 -6.91
C PRO A 282 -5.94 -10.39 -6.21
N TYR A 283 -5.22 -11.32 -6.84
CA TYR A 283 -5.32 -12.75 -6.56
C TYR A 283 -4.25 -13.30 -5.61
N LEU A 284 -4.49 -14.52 -5.13
CA LEU A 284 -3.45 -15.43 -4.66
C LEU A 284 -2.84 -16.12 -5.88
N THR A 285 -1.84 -15.53 -6.50
CA THR A 285 -1.18 -16.17 -7.64
C THR A 285 -0.13 -17.17 -7.15
N LEU A 286 -0.43 -18.46 -7.31
CA LEU A 286 0.35 -19.57 -6.76
C LEU A 286 0.59 -20.65 -7.83
N PRO A 287 1.53 -21.58 -7.61
CA PRO A 287 1.73 -22.71 -8.51
C PRO A 287 0.43 -23.50 -8.67
N LYS A 288 0.18 -24.01 -9.89
CA LYS A 288 -0.99 -24.85 -10.15
C LYS A 288 -1.12 -26.02 -9.16
N SER A 289 0.00 -26.68 -8.86
CA SER A 289 0.04 -27.78 -7.88
C SER A 289 -0.51 -27.35 -6.52
N THR A 290 -0.16 -26.15 -6.06
CA THR A 290 -0.61 -25.60 -4.78
C THR A 290 -2.09 -25.27 -4.81
N CYS A 291 -2.57 -24.56 -5.84
CA CYS A 291 -4.00 -24.25 -5.96
C CYS A 291 -4.85 -25.52 -6.07
N ASP A 292 -4.40 -26.53 -6.82
CA ASP A 292 -5.08 -27.82 -6.93
C ASP A 292 -5.14 -28.55 -5.59
N ASN A 293 -4.05 -28.58 -4.82
CA ASN A 293 -4.03 -29.21 -3.48
C ASN A 293 -5.03 -28.56 -2.51
N ILE A 294 -5.23 -27.25 -2.60
CA ILE A 294 -6.24 -26.55 -1.79
C ILE A 294 -7.64 -26.88 -2.33
N ALA A 295 -7.83 -26.79 -3.64
CA ALA A 295 -9.10 -27.05 -4.32
C ALA A 295 -9.62 -28.47 -4.14
N GLU A 296 -8.74 -29.47 -3.95
CA GLU A 296 -9.12 -30.87 -3.59
C GLU A 296 -10.00 -30.97 -2.34
N HIS A 297 -10.02 -29.93 -1.51
CA HIS A 297 -10.81 -29.87 -0.28
C HIS A 297 -12.04 -28.96 -0.39
N LEU A 298 -12.26 -28.33 -1.53
CA LEU A 298 -13.31 -27.32 -1.72
C LEU A 298 -14.25 -27.75 -2.88
N PRO A 299 -15.56 -27.46 -2.80
CA PRO A 299 -16.48 -27.61 -3.92
C PRO A 299 -16.23 -26.52 -4.97
N VAL A 300 -15.10 -26.57 -5.67
CA VAL A 300 -14.71 -25.63 -6.72
C VAL A 300 -14.32 -26.37 -8.00
N ASN A 301 -14.53 -25.72 -9.14
CA ASN A 301 -14.14 -26.23 -10.45
C ASN A 301 -13.15 -25.28 -11.11
N PHE A 302 -12.03 -25.82 -11.62
CA PHE A 302 -11.03 -25.01 -12.31
C PHE A 302 -11.57 -24.55 -13.67
N ASN A 303 -11.57 -23.24 -13.90
CA ASN A 303 -11.83 -22.61 -15.19
C ASN A 303 -10.48 -22.29 -15.86
N SER A 304 -10.15 -23.05 -16.90
CA SER A 304 -8.88 -22.90 -17.62
C SER A 304 -8.77 -21.60 -18.41
N ASP A 305 -9.88 -21.01 -18.83
CA ASP A 305 -9.87 -19.76 -19.61
C ASP A 305 -9.52 -18.56 -18.72
N LEU A 306 -9.92 -18.61 -17.45
CA LEU A 306 -9.60 -17.58 -16.46
C LEU A 306 -8.37 -17.92 -15.60
N GLY A 307 -7.96 -19.18 -15.53
CA GLY A 307 -6.93 -19.63 -14.59
C GLY A 307 -7.38 -19.51 -13.12
N LEU A 308 -8.69 -19.58 -12.86
CA LEU A 308 -9.32 -19.40 -11.54
C LEU A 308 -10.22 -20.59 -11.20
N TYR A 309 -10.59 -20.72 -9.93
CA TYR A 309 -11.48 -21.78 -9.44
C TYR A 309 -12.86 -21.19 -9.12
N ILE A 310 -13.91 -21.71 -9.73
CA ILE A 310 -15.29 -21.24 -9.56
C ILE A 310 -16.00 -22.10 -8.52
N TRP A 311 -16.66 -21.47 -7.55
CA TRP A 311 -17.42 -22.20 -6.53
C TRP A 311 -18.64 -22.90 -7.14
N ASP A 312 -18.86 -24.17 -6.76
CA ASP A 312 -20.12 -24.86 -7.00
C ASP A 312 -21.12 -24.50 -5.90
N THR A 313 -21.88 -23.43 -6.13
CA THR A 313 -22.89 -22.92 -5.19
C THR A 313 -24.08 -23.86 -4.98
N LYS A 314 -24.17 -24.97 -5.74
CA LYS A 314 -25.20 -26.01 -5.54
C LYS A 314 -24.73 -27.10 -4.58
N SER A 315 -23.44 -27.16 -4.27
CA SER A 315 -22.89 -28.12 -3.31
C SER A 315 -23.36 -27.78 -1.89
N ASP A 316 -23.75 -28.80 -1.12
CA ASP A 316 -24.10 -28.64 0.29
C ASP A 316 -22.89 -28.25 1.17
N GLN A 317 -21.67 -28.39 0.64
CA GLN A 317 -20.43 -28.00 1.31
C GLN A 317 -20.09 -26.52 1.12
N TYR A 318 -20.63 -25.87 0.09
CA TYR A 318 -20.29 -24.48 -0.23
C TYR A 318 -20.61 -23.55 0.94
N ASP A 319 -21.89 -23.48 1.33
CA ASP A 319 -22.35 -22.61 2.42
C ASP A 319 -21.71 -23.00 3.77
N LYS A 320 -21.48 -24.29 4.00
CA LYS A 320 -20.83 -24.78 5.22
C LYS A 320 -19.40 -24.28 5.33
N ILE A 321 -18.63 -24.29 4.24
CA ILE A 321 -17.23 -23.84 4.25
C ILE A 321 -17.16 -22.34 4.38
N VAL A 322 -17.85 -21.58 3.51
CA VAL A 322 -17.68 -20.12 3.45
C VAL A 322 -18.21 -19.38 4.68
N ASN A 323 -19.10 -19.99 5.47
CA ASN A 323 -19.64 -19.40 6.70
C ASN A 323 -19.07 -20.02 8.00
N SER A 324 -18.25 -21.06 7.91
CA SER A 324 -17.61 -21.68 9.09
C SER A 324 -16.39 -20.92 9.58
N ALA A 325 -15.97 -21.19 10.82
CA ALA A 325 -14.67 -20.78 11.35
C ALA A 325 -13.49 -21.57 10.78
N THR A 326 -13.31 -21.50 9.47
CA THR A 326 -12.20 -22.11 8.77
C THR A 326 -11.44 -21.08 7.94
N ALA A 327 -10.13 -21.26 7.86
CA ALA A 327 -9.23 -20.34 7.18
C ALA A 327 -8.13 -21.08 6.42
N LEU A 328 -7.61 -20.41 5.39
CA LEU A 328 -6.27 -20.72 4.87
C LEU A 328 -5.24 -20.04 5.76
N SER A 329 -4.28 -20.82 6.25
CA SER A 329 -3.15 -20.37 7.05
C SER A 329 -1.90 -20.36 6.18
N PHE A 330 -1.30 -19.19 6.01
CA PHE A 330 -0.07 -18.97 5.26
C PHE A 330 1.08 -18.82 6.24
N SER A 331 2.02 -19.77 6.23
CA SER A 331 3.18 -19.76 7.12
C SER A 331 4.36 -19.13 6.43
N PHE A 332 4.94 -18.09 7.02
CA PHE A 332 6.08 -17.38 6.46
C PHE A 332 7.32 -17.45 7.34
N ILE A 333 8.47 -17.57 6.70
CA ILE A 333 9.78 -17.48 7.36
C ILE A 333 10.57 -16.30 6.80
N SER A 334 11.55 -15.84 7.57
CA SER A 334 12.51 -14.82 7.12
C SER A 334 13.92 -15.28 7.41
N ASP A 335 14.91 -14.61 6.82
CA ASP A 335 16.33 -14.91 7.04
C ASP A 335 16.73 -14.78 8.53
N THR A 336 15.97 -13.99 9.30
CA THR A 336 16.22 -13.73 10.72
C THR A 336 15.27 -14.47 11.67
N ASN A 337 14.22 -15.13 11.15
CA ASN A 337 13.25 -15.85 11.96
C ASN A 337 12.95 -17.22 11.34
N THR A 338 13.40 -18.27 12.02
CA THR A 338 13.14 -19.67 11.65
C THR A 338 11.78 -20.16 12.14
N ASP A 339 11.17 -19.48 13.11
CA ASP A 339 9.82 -19.80 13.58
C ASP A 339 8.79 -19.15 12.63
N PRO A 340 7.90 -19.95 12.01
CA PRO A 340 6.98 -19.40 11.02
C PRO A 340 5.94 -18.46 11.64
N VAL A 341 5.76 -17.30 11.02
CA VAL A 341 4.64 -16.39 11.31
C VAL A 341 3.47 -16.77 10.42
N ASN A 342 2.31 -17.05 11.03
CA ASN A 342 1.12 -17.47 10.31
C ASN A 342 0.14 -16.31 10.09
N ILE A 343 -0.35 -16.19 8.87
CA ILE A 343 -1.45 -15.28 8.49
C ILE A 343 -2.65 -16.13 8.06
N ARG A 344 -3.78 -15.93 8.73
CA ARG A 344 -5.03 -16.64 8.50
C ARG A 344 -5.99 -15.78 7.71
N VAL A 345 -6.47 -16.32 6.60
CA VAL A 345 -7.46 -15.74 5.71
C VAL A 345 -8.72 -16.61 5.75
N PRO A 346 -9.81 -16.19 6.41
CA PRO A 346 -11.05 -16.96 6.48
C PRO A 346 -11.62 -17.28 5.10
N PHE A 347 -12.24 -18.45 4.92
CA PHE A 347 -12.84 -18.82 3.64
C PHE A 347 -13.95 -17.86 3.18
N MET A 348 -14.60 -17.17 4.12
CA MET A 348 -15.55 -16.10 3.81
C MET A 348 -14.92 -14.98 2.96
N HIS A 349 -13.69 -14.55 3.27
CA HIS A 349 -12.95 -13.54 2.50
C HIS A 349 -12.41 -14.09 1.17
N LEU A 350 -12.37 -15.42 1.01
CA LEU A 350 -11.96 -16.13 -0.18
C LEU A 350 -13.15 -16.57 -1.06
N ASN A 351 -14.37 -16.14 -0.70
CA ASN A 351 -15.59 -16.29 -1.49
C ASN A 351 -15.91 -14.97 -2.22
N LEU A 352 -15.02 -14.59 -3.14
CA LEU A 352 -15.12 -13.36 -3.91
C LEU A 352 -16.05 -13.55 -5.12
N THR A 353 -16.42 -12.47 -5.81
CA THR A 353 -17.34 -12.52 -6.95
C THR A 353 -16.69 -11.94 -8.20
N LEU A 354 -16.63 -12.71 -9.28
CA LEU A 354 -16.29 -12.19 -10.60
C LEU A 354 -17.52 -11.49 -11.20
N SER A 355 -17.32 -10.40 -11.94
CA SER A 355 -18.37 -9.69 -12.65
C SER A 355 -17.89 -9.11 -13.99
N GLU A 356 -18.73 -8.35 -14.68
CA GLU A 356 -18.41 -7.74 -15.97
C GLU A 356 -17.22 -6.77 -15.83
N PRO A 357 -16.23 -6.77 -16.75
CA PRO A 357 -16.16 -7.50 -18.02
C PRO A 357 -15.36 -8.81 -17.97
N ILE A 358 -15.01 -9.33 -16.78
CA ILE A 358 -14.34 -10.64 -16.70
C ILE A 358 -15.33 -11.73 -17.11
N VAL A 359 -16.55 -11.65 -16.57
CA VAL A 359 -17.65 -12.59 -16.84
C VAL A 359 -18.95 -11.82 -17.06
N ASP A 360 -19.84 -12.35 -17.89
CA ASP A 360 -21.11 -11.68 -18.21
C ASP A 360 -22.09 -11.64 -17.03
N ASN A 361 -22.04 -12.67 -16.17
CA ASN A 361 -22.92 -12.78 -15.02
C ASN A 361 -22.09 -12.96 -13.74
N PRO A 362 -22.48 -12.33 -12.61
CA PRO A 362 -21.77 -12.49 -11.37
C PRO A 362 -21.64 -13.96 -10.94
N ILE A 363 -20.41 -14.43 -10.72
CA ILE A 363 -20.14 -15.79 -10.24
C ILE A 363 -19.18 -15.79 -9.04
N PRO A 364 -19.49 -16.51 -7.95
CA PRO A 364 -18.54 -16.67 -6.85
C PRO A 364 -17.33 -17.51 -7.27
N TYR A 365 -16.14 -17.09 -6.86
CA TYR A 365 -14.89 -17.80 -7.15
C TYR A 365 -13.94 -17.81 -5.95
N PHE A 366 -13.04 -18.78 -5.95
CA PHE A 366 -11.91 -18.89 -5.04
C PHE A 366 -10.67 -18.25 -5.69
N PRO A 367 -10.04 -17.22 -5.08
CA PRO A 367 -9.06 -16.37 -5.75
C PRO A 367 -7.64 -16.96 -5.84
N CYS A 368 -7.51 -18.28 -5.92
CA CYS A 368 -6.24 -18.92 -6.28
C CYS A 368 -6.07 -18.88 -7.79
N HIS A 369 -5.18 -18.02 -8.27
CA HIS A 369 -4.93 -17.83 -9.68
C HIS A 369 -3.70 -18.59 -10.13
N VAL A 370 -3.82 -19.30 -11.25
CA VAL A 370 -2.72 -20.02 -11.87
C VAL A 370 -2.22 -19.20 -13.05
N ASN A 371 -1.01 -18.66 -12.92
CA ASN A 371 -0.29 -18.08 -14.05
C ASN A 371 0.86 -19.00 -14.48
N ASN A 372 1.13 -19.05 -15.78
CA ASN A 372 2.20 -19.88 -16.34
C ASN A 372 3.51 -19.09 -16.50
N ASN A 373 3.68 -17.99 -15.75
CA ASN A 373 4.82 -17.08 -15.89
C ASN A 373 5.84 -17.19 -14.74
N GLY A 374 5.59 -18.07 -13.75
CA GLY A 374 6.49 -18.33 -12.63
C GLY A 374 6.59 -17.20 -11.60
N ARG A 375 5.73 -16.17 -11.68
CA ARG A 375 5.67 -15.08 -10.71
C ARG A 375 4.52 -15.28 -9.75
N TYR A 376 4.86 -15.53 -8.49
CA TYR A 376 3.92 -15.81 -7.42
C TYR A 376 3.71 -14.58 -6.54
N VAL A 377 2.45 -14.28 -6.27
CA VAL A 377 2.04 -13.00 -5.67
C VAL A 377 0.89 -13.24 -4.70
N LEU A 378 0.97 -12.61 -3.54
CA LEU A 378 -0.13 -12.49 -2.60
C LEU A 378 -0.75 -11.10 -2.73
N GLY A 379 -1.91 -11.05 -3.39
CA GLY A 379 -2.63 -9.82 -3.70
C GLY A 379 -3.64 -9.39 -2.63
N ARG A 380 -4.57 -8.53 -3.03
CA ARG A 380 -5.67 -8.00 -2.18
C ARG A 380 -6.44 -9.10 -1.47
N SER A 381 -6.70 -10.24 -2.10
CA SER A 381 -7.38 -11.38 -1.46
C SER A 381 -6.69 -11.86 -0.17
N PHE A 382 -5.35 -11.80 -0.10
CA PHE A 382 -4.58 -12.07 1.12
C PHE A 382 -4.55 -10.87 2.06
N LEU A 383 -4.40 -9.67 1.50
CA LEU A 383 -4.22 -8.43 2.26
C LEU A 383 -5.45 -7.99 3.07
N GLN A 384 -6.63 -8.52 2.76
CA GLN A 384 -7.82 -8.33 3.59
C GLN A 384 -7.61 -8.77 5.05
N ASP A 385 -6.69 -9.71 5.29
CA ASP A 385 -6.39 -10.25 6.62
C ASP A 385 -4.92 -10.06 7.03
N ALA A 386 -4.15 -9.28 6.28
CA ALA A 386 -2.75 -8.99 6.59
C ALA A 386 -2.52 -7.50 6.82
N PHE A 387 -1.71 -7.20 7.83
CA PHE A 387 -1.13 -5.89 8.03
C PHE A 387 0.24 -5.83 7.36
N ILE A 388 0.51 -4.73 6.66
CA ILE A 388 1.82 -4.42 6.10
C ILE A 388 2.25 -3.05 6.60
N GLY A 389 3.52 -2.90 6.92
CA GLY A 389 4.11 -1.58 7.09
C GLY A 389 5.53 -1.55 6.59
N ALA A 390 6.09 -0.36 6.42
CA ALA A 390 7.49 -0.20 6.10
C ALA A 390 8.04 1.11 6.64
N ASN A 391 9.34 1.11 6.93
CA ASN A 391 10.14 2.30 7.13
C ASN A 391 11.24 2.32 6.06
N TRP A 392 11.09 3.25 5.13
CA TRP A 392 11.93 3.40 3.95
C TRP A 392 13.16 4.26 4.19
N HIS A 393 13.28 4.87 5.38
CA HIS A 393 14.47 5.63 5.71
C HIS A 393 15.73 4.75 5.55
N PRO A 394 16.81 5.25 4.91
CA PRO A 394 18.02 4.45 4.65
C PRO A 394 18.60 3.72 5.87
N ASP A 395 18.53 4.32 7.06
CA ASP A 395 19.03 3.72 8.31
C ASP A 395 18.18 2.54 8.83
N ALA A 396 16.88 2.55 8.52
CA ALA A 396 15.94 1.50 8.90
C ALA A 396 15.83 0.47 7.78
N ASN A 397 15.28 0.88 6.63
CA ASN A 397 15.03 0.09 5.43
C ASN A 397 14.49 -1.31 5.76
N ARG A 398 13.32 -1.34 6.41
CA ARG A 398 12.62 -2.56 6.82
C ARG A 398 11.15 -2.48 6.45
N TRP A 399 10.56 -3.64 6.20
CA TRP A 399 9.12 -3.79 6.10
C TRP A 399 8.64 -4.93 7.00
N TRP A 400 7.35 -4.89 7.33
CA TRP A 400 6.73 -5.77 8.32
C TRP A 400 5.50 -6.43 7.75
N LEU A 401 5.27 -7.67 8.18
CA LEU A 401 4.06 -8.44 7.93
C LEU A 401 3.51 -8.95 9.26
N ALA A 402 2.22 -8.80 9.49
CA ALA A 402 1.53 -9.32 10.67
C ALA A 402 0.08 -9.68 10.36
N GLN A 403 -0.56 -10.45 11.24
CA GLN A 403 -1.98 -10.77 11.13
C GLN A 403 -2.82 -9.51 11.36
N ALA A 404 -3.81 -9.27 10.49
CA ALA A 404 -4.82 -8.23 10.70
C ALA A 404 -6.05 -8.78 11.46
N PRO A 405 -6.82 -7.93 12.14
CA PRO A 405 -8.00 -8.32 12.90
C PRO A 405 -9.21 -8.62 12.02
N GLY A 406 -10.19 -9.32 12.61
CA GLY A 406 -11.55 -9.44 12.12
C GLY A 406 -12.45 -8.23 12.46
N PRO A 407 -13.75 -8.29 12.12
CA PRO A 407 -14.67 -7.16 12.17
C PRO A 407 -14.93 -6.56 13.55
N ARG A 408 -14.67 -7.30 14.63
CA ARG A 408 -14.85 -6.82 16.01
C ARG A 408 -13.60 -6.19 16.61
N VAL A 409 -12.66 -5.73 15.77
CA VAL A 409 -11.56 -4.87 16.23
C VAL A 409 -12.10 -3.65 16.97
N GLN A 410 -11.34 -3.14 17.93
CA GLN A 410 -11.67 -1.91 18.63
C GLN A 410 -11.90 -0.77 17.62
N ALA A 411 -13.04 -0.10 17.71
CA ALA A 411 -13.42 0.97 16.79
C ALA A 411 -12.55 2.23 16.93
N THR A 412 -12.01 2.47 18.12
CA THR A 412 -11.08 3.58 18.37
C THR A 412 -9.69 3.18 17.87
N THR A 413 -9.12 3.98 16.97
CA THR A 413 -7.75 3.79 16.46
C THR A 413 -6.71 4.00 17.56
N ASP A 414 -5.70 3.13 17.63
CA ASP A 414 -4.54 3.26 18.52
C ASP A 414 -3.30 3.60 17.68
N VAL A 415 -3.19 4.88 17.31
CA VAL A 415 -2.18 5.35 16.35
C VAL A 415 -0.83 5.51 17.05
N THR A 416 0.20 4.88 16.50
CA THR A 416 1.58 4.98 16.97
C THR A 416 2.50 5.45 15.85
N SER A 417 3.40 6.38 16.17
CA SER A 417 4.44 6.85 15.27
C SER A 417 5.44 5.73 14.97
N ILE A 418 5.94 5.73 13.74
CA ILE A 418 7.17 5.01 13.37
C ILE A 418 8.26 6.06 13.34
N GLU A 419 9.27 5.93 14.18
CA GLU A 419 10.40 6.87 14.21
C GLU A 419 11.42 6.52 13.11
N ILE A 420 12.23 7.51 12.72
CA ILE A 420 13.19 7.42 11.60
C ILE A 420 14.05 6.14 11.64
N LYS A 421 14.46 5.71 12.83
CA LYS A 421 15.38 4.57 13.02
C LYS A 421 14.69 3.27 13.43
N ASP A 422 13.36 3.26 13.52
CA ASP A 422 12.62 2.09 13.94
C ASP A 422 12.74 0.98 12.90
N LYS A 423 13.25 -0.17 13.35
CA LYS A 423 13.40 -1.41 12.56
C LYS A 423 12.35 -2.45 12.93
N THR A 424 11.59 -2.21 13.99
CA THR A 424 10.53 -3.07 14.49
C THR A 424 9.32 -2.22 14.84
N ILE A 425 8.15 -2.84 14.85
CA ILE A 425 6.91 -2.24 15.32
C ILE A 425 6.31 -3.08 16.43
N SER A 426 5.43 -2.48 17.22
CA SER A 426 4.72 -3.15 18.32
C SER A 426 3.32 -3.60 17.90
N LYS A 427 2.91 -4.79 18.35
CA LYS A 427 1.54 -5.29 18.19
C LYS A 427 0.55 -4.59 19.10
N GLY A 428 -0.73 -4.64 18.73
CA GLY A 428 -1.84 -4.28 19.62
C GLY A 428 -2.17 -5.37 20.64
N GLY A 429 -3.12 -5.08 21.51
CA GLY A 429 -3.63 -6.03 22.51
C GLY A 429 -4.74 -6.97 22.00
N ASN A 430 -5.05 -6.93 20.70
CA ASN A 430 -6.17 -7.68 20.13
C ASN A 430 -5.81 -9.17 19.93
N ASN A 431 -6.81 -10.04 20.10
CA ASN A 431 -6.74 -11.46 19.77
C ASN A 431 -7.54 -11.72 18.49
N TRP A 432 -6.98 -12.53 17.59
CA TRP A 432 -7.56 -12.75 16.27
C TRP A 432 -8.90 -13.48 16.36
N GLU A 433 -8.96 -14.62 17.06
CA GLU A 433 -10.18 -15.41 17.21
C GLU A 433 -11.32 -14.61 17.86
N ALA A 434 -11.00 -13.82 18.89
CA ALA A 434 -11.95 -12.93 19.55
C ALA A 434 -12.50 -11.85 18.61
N SER A 435 -11.68 -11.32 17.70
CA SER A 435 -12.10 -10.31 16.71
C SER A 435 -13.04 -10.87 15.63
N TRP A 436 -13.14 -12.20 15.52
CA TRP A 436 -14.03 -12.91 14.60
C TRP A 436 -15.28 -13.52 15.26
N LYS A 437 -15.39 -13.43 16.60
CA LYS A 437 -16.48 -14.04 17.35
C LYS A 437 -17.86 -13.60 16.83
N GLY A 438 -18.73 -14.56 16.56
CA GLY A 438 -20.12 -14.30 16.11
C GLY A 438 -20.24 -13.75 14.69
N VAL A 439 -19.18 -13.87 13.88
CA VAL A 439 -19.23 -13.68 12.42
C VAL A 439 -19.47 -15.00 11.70
N TRP A 440 -18.96 -16.10 12.26
CA TRP A 440 -19.11 -17.46 11.75
C TRP A 440 -20.39 -18.12 12.25
N ASP A 441 -20.92 -19.07 11.47
CA ASP A 441 -22.04 -19.95 11.82
C ASP A 441 -21.59 -21.08 12.77
N ASP A 442 -20.91 -20.71 13.85
CA ASP A 442 -20.31 -21.62 14.83
C ASP A 442 -21.22 -21.90 16.04
N GLU A 443 -22.42 -21.33 16.06
CA GLU A 443 -23.38 -21.57 17.15
C GLU A 443 -24.08 -22.92 16.93
N PRO A 444 -24.17 -23.79 17.96
CA PRO A 444 -24.84 -25.06 17.82
C PRO A 444 -26.30 -24.85 17.42
N ALA A 445 -26.73 -25.51 16.33
CA ALA A 445 -28.14 -25.58 15.97
C ALA A 445 -28.95 -26.03 17.21
N PRO A 446 -30.05 -25.35 17.57
CA PRO A 446 -30.83 -25.75 18.73
C PRO A 446 -31.29 -27.19 18.55
N SER A 447 -30.90 -28.05 19.49
CA SER A 447 -31.32 -29.45 19.53
C SER A 447 -32.85 -29.54 19.45
N PRO A 448 -33.44 -30.41 18.61
CA PRO A 448 -34.87 -30.61 18.60
C PRO A 448 -35.26 -31.47 19.80
N SER A 449 -35.54 -30.86 20.96
CA SER A 449 -36.19 -31.55 22.08
C SER A 449 -37.66 -31.13 22.22
N SER A 450 -38.51 -32.02 21.70
CA SER A 450 -39.77 -32.52 22.27
C SER A 450 -40.76 -31.56 22.97
N THR A 451 -41.88 -31.35 22.26
CA THR A 451 -43.28 -31.51 22.72
C THR A 451 -43.90 -30.41 23.63
N PRO A 452 -45.12 -29.92 23.30
CA PRO A 452 -45.78 -28.83 24.00
C PRO A 452 -46.55 -29.29 25.23
N THR A 453 -46.46 -28.56 26.33
CA THR A 453 -47.43 -28.68 27.45
C THR A 453 -48.18 -27.37 27.61
N LYS A 454 -49.48 -27.47 27.42
CA LYS A 454 -50.46 -26.38 27.49
C LYS A 454 -50.95 -26.19 28.93
N ALA A 455 -50.89 -24.93 29.37
CA ALA A 455 -51.79 -24.21 30.27
C ALA A 455 -52.08 -24.71 31.71
N ALA A 456 -51.79 -23.82 32.67
CA ALA A 456 -52.77 -23.35 33.66
C ALA A 456 -52.47 -21.88 34.04
N SER A 457 -53.46 -21.01 33.81
CA SER A 457 -53.60 -19.65 34.38
C SER A 457 -54.37 -19.77 35.72
N PRO A 458 -54.45 -18.76 36.62
CA PRO A 458 -54.88 -17.40 36.29
C PRO A 458 -54.31 -16.21 37.12
N SER A 459 -54.53 -14.99 36.58
CA SER A 459 -54.87 -13.70 37.25
C SER A 459 -53.86 -13.10 38.26
N GLU A 460 -53.65 -11.79 38.43
CA GLU A 460 -54.12 -10.50 37.89
C GLU A 460 -53.20 -9.43 38.54
N GLN A 461 -53.29 -8.18 38.05
CA GLN A 461 -52.95 -6.92 38.74
C GLN A 461 -51.54 -6.28 38.58
N ASP A 462 -51.61 -5.17 37.84
CA ASP A 462 -51.14 -3.81 38.15
C ASP A 462 -49.74 -3.35 37.75
N GLU A 463 -49.75 -2.47 36.73
CA GLU A 463 -48.75 -1.44 36.45
C GLU A 463 -48.55 -0.52 37.67
N VAL A 464 -47.31 -0.27 38.08
CA VAL A 464 -46.90 1.05 38.57
C VAL A 464 -45.46 1.36 38.15
N GLU A 465 -45.35 2.43 37.36
CA GLU A 465 -44.17 3.19 37.00
C GLU A 465 -43.58 3.90 38.25
N SER A 466 -42.27 3.78 38.51
CA SER A 466 -41.61 4.66 39.50
C SER A 466 -40.16 5.00 39.12
N LYS A 467 -39.97 6.28 38.81
CA LYS A 467 -38.68 6.99 38.67
C LYS A 467 -37.90 7.00 40.00
N PRO A 468 -36.56 7.06 40.00
CA PRO A 468 -35.80 7.48 41.17
C PRO A 468 -35.53 8.99 41.16
N SER A 469 -35.83 9.60 42.31
CA SER A 469 -35.67 11.01 42.67
C SER A 469 -34.23 11.41 42.99
N MET A 470 -33.84 12.63 42.62
CA MET A 470 -32.69 13.35 43.17
C MET A 470 -32.98 13.94 44.56
N PRO A 471 -31.96 14.16 45.41
CA PRO A 471 -32.01 15.12 46.50
C PRO A 471 -31.38 16.47 46.10
N ALA A 472 -32.07 17.56 46.45
CA ALA A 472 -31.59 18.94 46.34
C ALA A 472 -31.16 19.49 47.72
N ALA A 473 -30.05 20.24 47.75
CA ALA A 473 -29.73 21.42 48.60
C ALA A 473 -28.18 21.57 48.62
N THR A 474 -27.52 22.71 48.38
CA THR A 474 -27.72 24.07 48.93
C THR A 474 -26.95 25.12 48.10
N LYS A 475 -27.48 26.35 48.02
CA LYS A 475 -26.93 27.55 47.36
C LYS A 475 -25.99 28.36 48.27
N ALA A 476 -24.93 28.98 47.71
CA ALA A 476 -24.45 30.37 47.96
C ALA A 476 -23.10 30.61 47.22
N GLY A 477 -23.04 31.49 46.20
CA GLY A 477 -22.28 32.78 46.18
C GLY A 477 -20.77 32.61 45.89
N ILE A 478 -20.12 33.19 44.87
CA ILE A 478 -19.97 34.62 44.52
C ILE A 478 -19.44 34.76 43.08
N ALA A 479 -19.84 35.85 42.43
CA ALA A 479 -19.39 36.33 41.13
C ALA A 479 -17.94 36.85 41.12
N VAL A 480 -17.28 36.78 39.95
CA VAL A 480 -16.29 37.70 39.33
C VAL A 480 -15.34 36.85 38.47
N GLY A 481 -15.43 37.01 37.14
CA GLY A 481 -14.52 36.30 36.23
C GLY A 481 -14.89 36.27 34.74
N ALA A 482 -15.97 36.92 34.29
CA ALA A 482 -16.39 36.86 32.89
C ALA A 482 -15.73 37.91 31.96
N GLY A 483 -14.96 38.86 32.50
CA GLY A 483 -14.36 39.96 31.72
C GLY A 483 -13.13 39.56 30.89
N ALA A 484 -12.29 38.65 31.41
CA ALA A 484 -11.03 38.29 30.73
C ALA A 484 -11.24 37.34 29.54
N ALA A 485 -12.18 36.40 29.63
CA ALA A 485 -12.44 35.42 28.58
C ALA A 485 -13.02 36.07 27.31
N LEU A 486 -13.93 37.04 27.46
CA LEU A 486 -14.52 37.75 26.32
C LEU A 486 -13.51 38.68 25.63
N CYS A 487 -12.61 39.31 26.39
CA CYS A 487 -11.53 40.13 25.82
C CYS A 487 -10.52 39.29 25.02
N LEU A 488 -10.19 38.07 25.48
CA LEU A 488 -9.28 37.16 24.76
C LEU A 488 -9.92 36.62 23.47
N ILE A 489 -11.22 36.32 23.49
CA ILE A 489 -11.95 35.88 22.29
C ILE A 489 -12.04 37.02 21.26
N ALA A 490 -12.31 38.25 21.71
CA ALA A 490 -12.35 39.42 20.82
C ALA A 490 -10.97 39.75 20.22
N LEU A 491 -9.89 39.61 20.99
CA LEU A 491 -8.51 39.75 20.48
C LEU A 491 -8.15 38.65 19.48
N GLY A 492 -8.54 37.40 19.74
CA GLY A 492 -8.34 36.28 18.83
C GLY A 492 -9.03 36.48 17.49
N LEU A 493 -10.30 36.90 17.52
CA LEU A 493 -11.06 37.23 16.31
C LEU A 493 -10.47 38.44 15.56
N GLY A 494 -10.02 39.48 16.29
CA GLY A 494 -9.36 40.65 15.70
C GLY A 494 -8.07 40.30 14.94
N ILE A 495 -7.23 39.44 15.53
CA ILE A 495 -5.98 38.96 14.90
C ILE A 495 -6.29 38.07 13.68
N PHE A 496 -7.31 37.22 13.78
CA PHE A 496 -7.75 36.34 12.68
C PHE A 496 -8.23 37.15 11.47
N PHE A 497 -9.11 38.14 11.68
CA PHE A 497 -9.60 39.00 10.60
C PHE A 497 -8.52 39.93 10.03
N TRP A 498 -7.57 40.38 10.85
CA TRP A 498 -6.44 41.20 10.39
C TRP A 498 -5.44 40.39 9.53
N ARG A 499 -5.16 39.14 9.91
CA ARG A 499 -4.34 38.21 9.09
C ARG A 499 -5.02 37.86 7.76
N ARG A 500 -6.34 37.64 7.77
CA ARG A 500 -7.11 37.40 6.54
C ARG A 500 -7.09 38.60 5.59
N ARG A 501 -7.15 39.83 6.11
CA ARG A 501 -7.03 41.05 5.30
C ARG A 501 -5.63 41.28 4.73
N ARG A 502 -4.56 40.93 5.46
CA ARG A 502 -3.18 41.04 4.94
C ARG A 502 -2.85 40.02 3.86
N ARG A 503 -3.41 38.81 3.92
CA ARG A 503 -3.24 37.80 2.86
C ARG A 503 -3.97 38.16 1.55
N ALA A 504 -4.99 39.00 1.61
CA ALA A 504 -5.68 39.54 0.42
C ALA A 504 -4.98 40.77 -0.21
N GLN A 505 -3.86 41.23 0.35
CA GLN A 505 -3.14 42.44 -0.10
C GLN A 505 -1.69 42.16 -0.52
N ILE A 506 -1.26 40.90 -0.57
CA ILE A 506 0.02 40.50 -1.18
C ILE A 506 -0.30 39.77 -2.48
N GLN A 507 -0.61 40.57 -3.50
CA GLN A 507 -0.57 40.18 -4.90
C GLN A 507 0.68 40.86 -5.46
N PRO A 508 1.72 40.15 -5.92
CA PRO A 508 2.83 40.80 -6.61
C PRO A 508 2.32 41.36 -7.94
N SER A 509 2.51 42.65 -8.17
CA SER A 509 2.18 43.26 -9.46
C SER A 509 3.10 42.72 -10.56
N GLU A 510 2.51 42.17 -11.60
CA GLU A 510 3.18 41.88 -12.87
C GLU A 510 3.91 43.13 -13.37
N THR A 511 5.22 42.99 -13.61
CA THR A 511 5.96 43.93 -14.44
C THR A 511 6.24 43.21 -15.76
N GLN A 512 5.50 43.57 -16.81
CA GLN A 512 5.85 43.23 -18.19
C GLN A 512 7.22 43.82 -18.55
N PRO A 513 8.04 43.09 -19.32
CA PRO A 513 8.91 43.73 -20.28
C PRO A 513 8.42 43.44 -21.72
N THR A 514 8.32 44.54 -22.42
CA THR A 514 8.11 44.75 -23.84
C THR A 514 8.87 43.79 -24.76
N LEU A 515 8.15 43.35 -25.78
CA LEU A 515 8.62 42.81 -27.06
C LEU A 515 9.80 43.63 -27.63
N TYR A 516 10.97 43.01 -27.78
CA TYR A 516 11.97 43.45 -28.75
C TYR A 516 12.59 42.24 -29.45
N LYS A 517 12.60 42.35 -30.77
CA LYS A 517 13.03 41.37 -31.77
C LYS A 517 14.34 41.91 -32.32
N ASP A 518 15.47 41.20 -32.18
CA ASP A 518 16.45 41.10 -33.28
C ASP A 518 17.49 39.99 -33.08
N ASN A 519 18.02 39.56 -34.21
CA ASN A 519 18.94 38.47 -34.50
C ASN A 519 20.41 38.74 -34.12
N SER A 520 21.16 37.64 -34.04
CA SER A 520 22.57 37.45 -34.46
C SER A 520 23.63 38.47 -34.03
N ASP A 521 24.54 38.08 -33.14
CA ASP A 521 25.91 37.64 -33.52
C ASP A 521 26.78 37.44 -32.27
N GLY A 522 27.78 36.58 -32.40
CA GLY A 522 28.48 35.93 -31.28
C GLY A 522 29.32 36.82 -30.37
N PHE A 523 29.57 36.31 -29.16
CA PHE A 523 30.68 36.76 -28.33
C PHE A 523 31.34 35.58 -27.61
N SER A 524 32.63 35.42 -27.90
CA SER A 524 33.57 34.45 -27.32
C SER A 524 33.98 34.91 -25.92
N VAL A 525 33.96 34.00 -24.94
CA VAL A 525 34.59 34.21 -23.63
C VAL A 525 35.77 33.25 -23.50
N LYS A 526 36.99 33.81 -23.47
CA LYS A 526 38.24 33.13 -23.14
C LYS A 526 38.33 32.92 -21.62
N TRP A 527 38.56 31.68 -21.20
CA TRP A 527 38.99 31.36 -19.83
C TRP A 527 40.53 31.40 -19.72
N PRO A 528 41.10 31.93 -18.62
CA PRO A 528 42.53 31.88 -18.39
C PRO A 528 42.97 30.47 -18.00
N SER A 529 43.80 29.86 -18.84
CA SER A 529 44.58 28.66 -18.52
C SER A 529 45.77 29.04 -17.65
N ASN A 530 45.77 28.62 -16.37
CA ASN A 530 46.95 28.27 -15.56
C ASN A 530 46.58 27.94 -14.11
N LEU A 531 46.25 26.68 -13.83
CA LEU A 531 46.44 26.06 -12.50
C LEU A 531 46.88 24.59 -12.72
N PRO A 532 47.92 24.09 -12.02
CA PRO A 532 48.37 22.71 -12.18
C PRO A 532 47.39 21.70 -11.52
N PRO A 533 47.34 20.44 -11.99
CA PRO A 533 46.47 19.43 -11.38
C PRO A 533 47.01 19.01 -10.02
N GLN A 534 46.16 19.07 -8.99
CA GLN A 534 46.44 18.49 -7.69
C GLN A 534 45.91 17.04 -7.70
N GLU A 535 46.81 16.06 -7.83
CA GLU A 535 46.47 14.65 -7.67
C GLU A 535 46.16 14.36 -6.18
N MET A 536 44.93 13.92 -5.88
CA MET A 536 44.64 13.26 -4.61
C MET A 536 45.02 11.77 -4.72
N HIS A 537 46.18 11.44 -4.16
CA HIS A 537 46.65 10.07 -4.00
C HIS A 537 45.89 9.41 -2.83
N VAL A 538 45.02 8.42 -3.10
CA VAL A 538 44.40 7.59 -2.05
C VAL A 538 45.16 6.26 -1.94
N PRO A 539 45.75 5.90 -0.79
CA PRO A 539 46.49 4.65 -0.63
C PRO A 539 45.61 3.41 -0.78
N ARG A 540 46.08 2.45 -1.57
CA ARG A 540 45.37 1.24 -2.06
C ARG A 540 45.07 0.16 -1.00
N HIS A 541 45.07 0.46 0.31
CA HIS A 541 44.97 -0.55 1.38
C HIS A 541 43.77 -0.36 2.31
N LYS A 542 42.74 0.39 1.90
CA LYS A 542 41.47 0.56 2.65
C LYS A 542 40.21 0.44 1.79
N LEU A 543 40.20 -0.45 0.80
CA LEU A 543 38.97 -0.84 0.13
C LEU A 543 38.67 -2.31 0.46
N PRO A 544 37.45 -2.64 0.92
CA PRO A 544 37.04 -4.05 1.04
C PRO A 544 37.05 -4.70 -0.35
N PRO A 545 37.12 -6.05 -0.45
CA PRO A 545 37.13 -6.74 -1.73
C PRO A 545 35.88 -6.34 -2.53
N TYR A 546 36.11 -5.77 -3.72
CA TYR A 546 35.03 -5.46 -4.66
C TYR A 546 34.67 -6.75 -5.39
N GLU A 547 33.50 -7.32 -5.10
CA GLU A 547 32.93 -8.38 -5.93
C GLU A 547 32.32 -7.73 -7.19
N MET A 548 32.94 -7.97 -8.35
CA MET A 548 32.42 -7.49 -9.62
C MET A 548 31.03 -8.08 -9.88
N SER A 549 30.11 -7.22 -10.31
CA SER A 549 28.78 -7.61 -10.76
C SER A 549 28.86 -8.52 -12.00
N ALA A 550 27.80 -9.30 -12.25
CA ALA A 550 27.72 -10.19 -13.42
C ALA A 550 27.83 -9.43 -14.75
N ASP A 551 27.34 -8.20 -14.79
CA ASP A 551 27.42 -7.32 -15.96
C ASP A 551 28.85 -6.78 -16.18
N GLU A 552 29.54 -6.40 -15.10
CA GLU A 552 30.95 -5.99 -15.19
C GLU A 552 31.87 -7.14 -15.62
N ARG A 553 31.62 -8.38 -15.15
CA ARG A 553 32.35 -9.57 -15.64
C ARG A 553 32.15 -9.75 -17.14
N ARG A 554 30.92 -9.59 -17.62
CA ARG A 554 30.58 -9.75 -19.03
C ARG A 554 31.29 -8.72 -19.91
N ILE A 555 31.35 -7.48 -19.45
CA ILE A 555 32.09 -6.39 -20.11
C ILE A 555 33.59 -6.69 -20.10
N TYR A 556 34.15 -7.13 -18.97
CA TYR A 556 35.57 -7.46 -18.85
C TYR A 556 35.97 -8.63 -19.76
N GLU A 557 35.15 -9.69 -19.84
CA GLU A 557 35.37 -10.84 -20.71
C GLU A 557 35.28 -10.48 -22.21
N MET A 558 34.39 -9.55 -22.58
CA MET A 558 34.31 -9.00 -23.94
C MET A 558 35.59 -8.27 -24.35
N TYR A 559 36.14 -7.41 -23.49
CA TYR A 559 37.34 -6.63 -23.79
C TYR A 559 38.63 -7.46 -23.80
N VAL A 560 38.71 -8.50 -22.97
CA VAL A 560 39.86 -9.41 -22.94
C VAL A 560 39.93 -10.24 -24.23
N HIS A 561 38.78 -10.64 -24.80
CA HIS A 561 38.73 -11.41 -26.04
C HIS A 561 39.19 -10.65 -27.29
N GLU A 562 38.92 -9.34 -27.41
CA GLU A 562 39.41 -8.54 -28.54
C GLU A 562 40.92 -8.30 -28.51
N SER A 563 41.53 -8.31 -27.33
CA SER A 563 42.97 -8.07 -27.18
C SER A 563 43.85 -9.27 -27.59
N GLN A 564 43.30 -10.49 -27.65
CA GLN A 564 44.05 -11.69 -28.02
C GLN A 564 44.02 -12.02 -29.51
N GLN A 565 43.19 -11.37 -30.32
CA GLN A 565 43.10 -11.63 -31.76
C GLN A 565 44.14 -10.90 -32.63
N LYS A 566 45.03 -10.08 -32.04
CA LYS A 566 46.11 -9.38 -32.77
C LYS A 566 47.50 -9.84 -32.35
N ARG A 567 47.84 -11.10 -32.61
CA ARG A 567 49.24 -11.53 -32.81
C ARG A 567 49.32 -12.49 -34.01
N PRO A 568 50.12 -12.20 -35.04
CA PRO A 568 50.38 -13.17 -36.09
C PRO A 568 51.34 -14.25 -35.57
N LEU A 569 50.94 -15.52 -35.72
CA LEU A 569 51.81 -16.67 -35.52
C LEU A 569 52.79 -16.76 -36.70
N THR A 570 54.05 -16.43 -36.46
CA THR A 570 55.17 -16.74 -37.35
C THR A 570 55.43 -18.24 -37.31
N GLN A 571 55.19 -18.90 -38.45
CA GLN A 571 55.55 -20.30 -38.71
C GLN A 571 57.07 -20.42 -38.83
N ARG A 572 57.71 -21.23 -37.98
CA ARG A 572 59.06 -21.77 -38.21
C ARG A 572 59.02 -23.30 -38.21
N TYR A 573 59.59 -23.82 -39.28
CA TYR A 573 59.89 -25.20 -39.62
C TYR A 573 61.03 -25.79 -38.79
N GLU A 574 61.08 -27.13 -38.77
CA GLU A 574 62.26 -28.01 -38.56
C GLU A 574 62.80 -28.14 -37.12
N LEU A 575 63.32 -29.26 -36.62
CA LEU A 575 63.65 -30.61 -37.10
C LEU A 575 64.01 -31.47 -35.87
N ALA A 576 63.89 -32.80 -36.02
CA ALA A 576 64.38 -33.90 -35.17
C ALA A 576 63.56 -34.31 -33.93
#